data_AF-A0A819DKH2-F1
#
_entry.id   AF-A0A819DKH2-F1
#
_cell.length_a   1.000
_cell.length_b   1.000
_cell.length_c   1.000
_cell.angle_alpha   90.00
_cell.angle_beta   90.00
_cell.angle_gamma   90.00
#
_symmetry.space_group_name_H-M   'P 1'
#
loop_
_entity.id
_entity.type
_entity.pdbx_description
1 polymer ?
#
loop_
_entity_poly.entity_id
_entity_poly.type
_entity_poly.pdbx_seq_one_letter_code
_entity_poly.pdbx_strand_id
1 'polypeptide(L)'
;MGLAVFLTIFACLLVTGIIIVRKFGDGMRKSYVQNESFENNLFQYIFARWNYRSVHNVLARRHEQRFKSEIKNILFELDDKRSFKFERAKDKIIFQIQRLCLWLITIIIFGGAITILYFTHRFSFQERAKKEMNNDVTGSNRFLDMLIEYLPSIIVSVINLTSQLVFAYMRDFKLYTRTSALRHYLIRVIIMRLVLLFSFVFIIILQITCNSNQCGRQSELIECAEIKGKATFIHCWETLIGQAIYRLVLTDTVVMLIVHLIVDPIRTLLRRCFFPEQVVQEQDGTTIKIHAAPKTWFLFQPLEFEVGDYVLDLTYSQTLCWHGILFCPYLPLIAAVKNIIIFATKSLSLAFFRKRSGLELSPARARYIFTSVLLFSFVWALLPIAFLSTSLRPSRGCGPFRLYSHEPDFYLYYSVRNVFSQVQNRILVQLLFKLTSAVVIVPLVLILILISCILIIRRNSYRGASVELYKLLYSSHKTHQLAVQNPTVMSVAL
;
A
#
# COMPACT_ATOMS: atom_id res chain seq x y z
N MET A 1 25.80 13.46 18.42
CA MET A 1 25.35 12.17 17.84
C MET A 1 23.92 12.22 17.32
N GLY A 2 22.91 12.70 18.08
CA GLY A 2 21.51 12.72 17.61
C GLY A 2 21.25 13.49 16.31
N LEU A 3 22.00 14.56 16.05
CA LEU A 3 21.86 15.32 14.81
C LEU A 3 22.35 14.56 13.57
N ALA A 4 23.45 13.81 13.69
CA ALA A 4 23.93 12.95 12.60
C ALA A 4 22.89 11.86 12.27
N VAL A 5 22.21 11.32 13.28
CA VAL A 5 21.10 10.38 13.11
C VAL A 5 19.93 11.05 12.38
N PHE A 6 19.54 12.27 12.75
CA PHE A 6 18.47 13.00 12.06
C PHE A 6 18.80 13.28 10.58
N LEU A 7 20.00 13.79 10.29
CA LEU A 7 20.43 14.09 8.92
C LEU A 7 20.55 12.84 8.05
N THR A 8 21.06 11.74 8.61
CA THR A 8 21.15 10.46 7.88
C THR A 8 19.75 9.92 7.56
N ILE A 9 18.82 9.99 8.50
CA ILE A 9 17.43 9.56 8.29
C ILE A 9 16.74 10.44 7.25
N PHE A 10 16.91 11.76 7.33
CA PHE A 10 16.39 12.69 6.34
C PHE A 10 16.94 12.41 4.94
N ALA A 11 18.26 12.21 4.82
CA ALA A 11 18.89 11.84 3.56
C ALA A 11 18.37 10.51 3.01
N CYS A 12 18.20 9.49 3.88
CA CYS A 12 17.58 8.21 3.51
C CYS A 12 16.15 8.40 2.99
N LEU A 13 15.31 9.16 3.68
CA LEU A 13 13.93 9.44 3.23
C LEU A 13 13.92 10.19 1.90
N LEU A 14 14.79 11.19 1.69
CA LEU A 14 14.91 11.89 0.41
C LEU A 14 15.33 10.95 -0.73
N VAL A 15 16.37 10.14 -0.53
CA VAL A 15 16.85 9.18 -1.53
C VAL A 15 15.73 8.18 -1.87
N THR A 16 15.04 7.63 -0.87
CA THR A 16 13.90 6.73 -1.11
C THR A 16 12.78 7.41 -1.90
N GLY A 17 12.43 8.66 -1.58
CA GLY A 17 11.44 9.45 -2.33
C GLY A 17 11.82 9.64 -3.79
N ILE A 18 13.08 10.03 -4.07
CA ILE A 18 13.59 10.21 -5.44
C ILE A 18 13.51 8.90 -6.23
N ILE A 19 13.89 7.78 -5.62
CA ILE A 19 13.83 6.45 -6.26
C ILE A 19 12.38 6.10 -6.59
N ILE A 20 11.44 6.27 -5.65
CA ILE A 20 10.03 5.95 -5.85
C ILE A 20 9.43 6.78 -6.98
N VAL A 21 9.68 8.09 -7.02
CA VAL A 21 9.17 8.98 -8.09
C VAL A 21 9.71 8.58 -9.46
N ARG A 22 11.00 8.24 -9.56
CA ARG A 22 11.60 7.75 -10.82
C ARG A 22 10.95 6.43 -11.27
N LYS A 23 10.80 5.47 -10.37
CA LYS A 23 10.17 4.17 -10.67
C LYS A 23 8.70 4.33 -11.04
N PHE A 24 8.01 5.28 -10.42
CA PHE A 24 6.62 5.62 -10.73
C PHE A 24 6.50 6.16 -12.16
N GLY A 25 7.35 7.12 -12.53
CA GLY A 25 7.43 7.65 -13.90
C GLY A 25 7.68 6.57 -14.95
N ASP A 26 8.62 5.66 -14.68
CA ASP A 26 8.88 4.49 -15.55
C ASP A 26 7.69 3.54 -15.65
N GLY A 27 7.02 3.28 -14.52
CA GLY A 27 5.85 2.41 -14.44
C GLY A 27 4.69 2.97 -15.25
N MET A 28 4.41 4.28 -15.10
CA MET A 28 3.42 5.00 -15.90
C MET A 28 3.70 4.89 -17.38
N ARG A 29 4.94 5.20 -17.80
CA ARG A 29 5.35 5.14 -19.21
C ARG A 29 5.03 3.78 -19.84
N LYS A 30 5.33 2.69 -19.13
CA LYS A 30 5.13 1.32 -19.64
C LYS A 30 3.67 0.88 -19.61
N SER A 31 2.93 1.18 -18.55
CA SER A 31 1.50 0.81 -18.41
C SER A 31 0.64 1.50 -19.47
N TYR A 32 0.87 2.79 -19.72
CA TYR A 32 0.07 3.56 -20.67
C TYR A 32 0.29 3.12 -22.13
N VAL A 33 1.53 2.74 -22.52
CA VAL A 33 1.82 2.18 -23.85
C VAL A 33 1.04 0.89 -24.11
N GLN A 34 0.87 0.03 -23.09
CA GLN A 34 0.16 -1.24 -23.24
C GLN A 34 -1.37 -1.13 -23.18
N ASN A 35 -1.92 -0.16 -22.42
CA ASN A 35 -3.36 0.03 -22.34
C ASN A 35 -3.93 0.61 -23.64
N GLU A 36 -3.24 1.57 -24.25
CA GLU A 36 -3.75 2.26 -25.44
C GLU A 36 -3.58 1.43 -26.72
N SER A 37 -2.53 0.60 -26.83
CA SER A 37 -2.39 -0.38 -27.92
C SER A 37 -3.48 -1.45 -27.88
N PHE A 38 -4.03 -1.71 -26.69
CA PHE A 38 -5.04 -2.74 -26.47
C PHE A 38 -6.46 -2.27 -26.80
N GLU A 39 -6.84 -1.05 -26.39
CA GLU A 39 -8.22 -0.55 -26.60
C GLU A 39 -8.51 -0.16 -28.05
N ASN A 40 -7.49 0.27 -28.80
CA ASN A 40 -7.71 0.80 -30.15
C ASN A 40 -7.51 -0.21 -31.28
N ASN A 41 -6.68 -1.27 -31.14
CA ASN A 41 -6.49 -2.30 -32.18
C ASN A 41 -5.81 -3.59 -31.65
N LEU A 42 -6.59 -4.60 -31.25
CA LEU A 42 -6.07 -5.94 -30.88
C LEU A 42 -5.17 -6.53 -31.98
N PHE A 43 -5.55 -6.32 -33.25
CA PHE A 43 -4.78 -6.81 -34.40
C PHE A 43 -3.38 -6.22 -34.44
N GLN A 44 -3.24 -4.89 -34.31
CA GLN A 44 -1.93 -4.24 -34.29
C GLN A 44 -1.07 -4.70 -33.12
N TYR A 45 -1.69 -4.95 -31.95
CA TYR A 45 -0.99 -5.51 -30.80
C TYR A 45 -0.42 -6.91 -31.10
N ILE A 46 -1.23 -7.79 -31.68
CA ILE A 46 -0.82 -9.16 -32.03
C ILE A 46 0.32 -9.14 -33.05
N PHE A 47 0.20 -8.37 -34.12
CA PHE A 47 1.21 -8.29 -35.18
C PHE A 47 2.53 -7.66 -34.69
N ALA A 48 2.47 -6.61 -33.86
CA ALA A 48 3.68 -5.95 -33.34
C ALA A 48 4.44 -6.79 -32.30
N ARG A 49 3.77 -7.75 -31.65
CA ARG A 49 4.36 -8.61 -30.62
C ARG A 49 4.98 -9.88 -31.20
N TRP A 50 4.59 -10.25 -32.42
CA TRP A 50 5.09 -11.45 -33.07
C TRP A 50 6.52 -11.24 -33.56
N ASN A 51 7.50 -11.79 -32.82
CA ASN A 51 8.90 -11.72 -33.20
C ASN A 51 9.33 -13.03 -33.88
N TYR A 52 9.49 -13.02 -35.20
CA TYR A 52 9.90 -14.19 -36.00
C TYR A 52 11.37 -14.61 -35.83
N ARG A 53 12.16 -13.94 -34.98
CA ARG A 53 13.64 -14.06 -34.98
C ARG A 53 14.25 -14.86 -33.81
N SER A 54 13.51 -15.73 -33.13
CA SER A 54 14.08 -16.51 -32.01
C SER A 54 14.84 -17.75 -32.50
N VAL A 55 16.17 -17.71 -32.42
CA VAL A 55 17.09 -18.81 -32.81
C VAL A 55 17.07 -19.99 -31.81
N HIS A 56 16.63 -19.77 -30.57
CA HIS A 56 16.60 -20.81 -29.53
C HIS A 56 15.19 -21.37 -29.28
N ASN A 57 15.00 -22.67 -29.53
CA ASN A 57 13.73 -23.39 -29.40
C ASN A 57 13.10 -23.31 -28.00
N VAL A 58 13.90 -23.30 -26.92
CA VAL A 58 13.38 -23.22 -25.54
C VAL A 58 12.82 -21.83 -25.23
N LEU A 59 13.51 -20.77 -25.67
CA LEU A 59 13.04 -19.40 -25.49
C LEU A 59 11.82 -19.10 -26.36
N ALA A 60 11.79 -19.66 -27.59
CA ALA A 60 10.65 -19.59 -28.49
C ALA A 60 9.39 -20.20 -27.85
N ARG A 61 9.49 -21.44 -27.33
CA ARG A 61 8.36 -22.11 -26.65
C ARG A 61 7.85 -21.35 -25.44
N ARG A 62 8.75 -20.79 -24.61
CA ARG A 62 8.33 -19.95 -23.46
C ARG A 62 7.65 -18.66 -23.90
N HIS A 63 8.13 -18.04 -24.98
CA HIS A 63 7.53 -16.85 -25.55
C HIS A 63 6.12 -17.15 -26.09
N GLU A 64 5.96 -18.25 -26.83
CA GLU A 64 4.68 -18.73 -27.35
C GLU A 64 3.67 -18.99 -26.23
N GLN A 65 4.06 -19.74 -25.19
CA GLN A 65 3.19 -20.03 -24.05
C GLN A 65 2.75 -18.75 -23.32
N ARG A 66 3.67 -17.80 -23.10
CA ARG A 66 3.35 -16.51 -22.50
C ARG A 66 2.42 -15.69 -23.39
N PHE A 67 2.66 -15.67 -24.69
CA PHE A 67 1.84 -14.93 -25.64
C PHE A 67 0.43 -15.50 -25.72
N LYS A 68 0.29 -16.83 -25.77
CA LYS A 68 -0.99 -17.53 -25.72
C LYS A 68 -1.76 -17.23 -24.44
N SER A 69 -1.10 -17.24 -23.28
CA SER A 69 -1.77 -16.92 -22.01
C SER A 69 -2.22 -15.46 -21.97
N GLU A 70 -1.38 -14.54 -22.46
CA GLU A 70 -1.69 -13.12 -22.53
C GLU A 70 -2.90 -12.83 -23.43
N ILE A 71 -2.95 -13.41 -24.64
CA ILE A 71 -4.12 -13.29 -25.53
C ILE A 71 -5.37 -13.89 -24.90
N LYS A 72 -5.27 -15.07 -24.28
CA LYS A 72 -6.42 -15.71 -23.61
C LYS A 72 -6.99 -14.82 -22.51
N ASN A 73 -6.12 -14.20 -21.71
CA ASN A 73 -6.53 -13.28 -20.64
C ASN A 73 -7.17 -12.01 -21.22
N ILE A 74 -6.62 -11.50 -22.31
CA ILE A 74 -7.17 -10.35 -23.03
C ILE A 74 -8.58 -10.64 -23.55
N LEU A 75 -8.76 -11.76 -24.26
CA LEU A 75 -10.06 -12.17 -24.79
C LEU A 75 -11.08 -12.35 -23.67
N PHE A 76 -10.66 -12.99 -22.57
CA PHE A 76 -11.49 -13.13 -21.37
C PHE A 76 -11.89 -11.76 -20.78
N GLU A 77 -10.97 -10.79 -20.72
CA GLU A 77 -11.27 -9.44 -20.23
C GLU A 77 -12.28 -8.70 -21.13
N LEU A 78 -12.19 -8.87 -22.46
CA LEU A 78 -13.12 -8.27 -23.40
C LEU A 78 -14.52 -8.88 -23.29
N ASP A 79 -14.59 -10.20 -23.15
CA ASP A 79 -15.84 -10.92 -22.99
C ASP A 79 -16.54 -10.57 -21.66
N ASP A 80 -15.78 -10.52 -20.57
CA ASP A 80 -16.25 -10.06 -19.26
C ASP A 80 -16.81 -8.63 -19.34
N LYS A 81 -16.11 -7.71 -20.03
CA LYS A 81 -16.59 -6.33 -20.24
C LYS A 81 -17.89 -6.27 -21.05
N ARG A 82 -18.06 -7.11 -22.07
CA ARG A 82 -19.30 -7.15 -22.89
C ARG A 82 -20.47 -7.67 -22.07
N SER A 83 -20.29 -8.82 -21.42
CA SER A 83 -21.30 -9.43 -20.54
C SER A 83 -21.75 -8.45 -19.45
N PHE A 84 -20.79 -7.78 -18.81
CA PHE A 84 -21.05 -6.81 -17.77
C PHE A 84 -21.79 -5.55 -18.26
N LYS A 85 -21.52 -5.08 -19.49
CA LYS A 85 -22.25 -3.93 -20.08
C LYS A 85 -23.71 -4.28 -20.31
N PHE A 86 -23.99 -5.49 -20.81
CA PHE A 86 -25.35 -5.96 -21.06
C PHE A 86 -26.15 -6.10 -19.76
N GLU A 87 -25.56 -6.73 -18.74
CA GLU A 87 -26.21 -6.93 -17.44
C GLU A 87 -26.48 -5.59 -16.72
N ARG A 88 -25.53 -4.65 -16.77
CA ARG A 88 -25.70 -3.29 -16.25
C ARG A 88 -26.82 -2.52 -16.96
N ALA A 89 -27.03 -2.74 -18.25
CA ALA A 89 -28.06 -2.04 -19.02
C ALA A 89 -29.47 -2.44 -18.59
N LYS A 90 -29.65 -3.68 -18.12
CA LYS A 90 -30.94 -4.18 -17.62
C LYS A 90 -31.34 -3.51 -16.30
N ASP A 91 -30.45 -3.49 -15.31
CA ASP A 91 -30.81 -3.09 -13.93
C ASP A 91 -29.94 -1.96 -13.36
N LYS A 92 -29.80 -0.87 -14.11
CA LYS A 92 -28.88 0.24 -13.78
C LYS A 92 -29.05 0.78 -12.35
N ILE A 93 -30.30 0.91 -11.86
CA ILE A 93 -30.59 1.46 -10.52
C ILE A 93 -30.14 0.49 -9.42
N ILE A 94 -30.50 -0.79 -9.52
CA ILE A 94 -30.15 -1.83 -8.53
C ILE A 94 -28.63 -1.94 -8.41
N PHE A 95 -27.91 -1.97 -9.54
CA PHE A 95 -26.45 -2.01 -9.55
C PHE A 95 -25.81 -0.82 -8.81
N GLN A 96 -26.40 0.38 -8.91
CA GLN A 96 -25.86 1.56 -8.23
C GLN A 96 -26.16 1.54 -6.73
N ILE A 97 -27.36 1.10 -6.33
CA ILE A 97 -27.71 0.91 -4.93
C ILE A 97 -26.76 -0.11 -4.27
N GLN A 98 -26.53 -1.26 -4.90
CA GLN A 98 -25.60 -2.28 -4.39
C GLN A 98 -24.17 -1.75 -4.22
N ARG A 99 -23.70 -0.91 -5.15
CA ARG A 99 -22.40 -0.25 -5.01
C ARG A 99 -22.37 0.75 -3.85
N LEU A 100 -23.41 1.55 -3.70
CA LEU A 100 -23.54 2.49 -2.57
C LEU A 100 -23.52 1.74 -1.25
N CYS A 101 -24.27 0.63 -1.14
CA CYS A 101 -24.24 -0.24 0.04
C CYS A 101 -22.83 -0.76 0.33
N LEU A 102 -22.08 -1.22 -0.68
CA LEU A 102 -20.69 -1.65 -0.46
C LEU A 102 -19.78 -0.52 0.02
N TRP A 103 -19.98 0.72 -0.46
CA TRP A 103 -19.24 1.88 0.03
C TRP A 103 -19.57 2.19 1.49
N LEU A 104 -20.87 2.20 1.85
CA LEU A 104 -21.31 2.39 3.23
C LEU A 104 -20.75 1.31 4.17
N ILE A 105 -20.82 0.04 3.77
CA ILE A 105 -20.23 -1.07 4.54
C ILE A 105 -18.73 -0.86 4.73
N THR A 106 -18.00 -0.43 3.69
CA THR A 106 -16.56 -0.17 3.80
C THR A 106 -16.27 0.95 4.82
N ILE A 107 -17.05 2.02 4.81
CA ILE A 107 -16.91 3.14 5.77
C ILE A 107 -17.22 2.67 7.20
N ILE A 108 -18.24 1.85 7.39
CA ILE A 108 -18.58 1.27 8.70
C ILE A 108 -17.44 0.40 9.22
N ILE A 109 -16.84 -0.45 8.36
CA ILE A 109 -15.68 -1.27 8.74
C ILE A 109 -14.50 -0.38 9.17
N PHE A 110 -14.25 0.73 8.45
CA PHE A 110 -13.16 1.65 8.81
C PHE A 110 -13.43 2.35 10.14
N GLY A 111 -14.64 2.87 10.34
CA GLY A 111 -15.05 3.50 11.59
C GLY A 111 -14.96 2.54 12.78
N GLY A 112 -15.50 1.33 12.63
CA GLY A 112 -15.42 0.28 13.64
C GLY A 112 -13.99 -0.11 13.99
N ALA A 113 -13.10 -0.25 13.00
CA ALA A 113 -11.69 -0.53 13.24
C ALA A 113 -10.99 0.58 14.05
N ILE A 114 -11.27 1.85 13.73
CA ILE A 114 -10.71 2.99 14.47
C ILE A 114 -11.24 3.04 15.91
N THR A 115 -12.55 2.82 16.10
CA THR A 115 -13.17 2.81 17.44
C THR A 115 -12.61 1.70 18.32
N ILE A 116 -12.48 0.47 17.78
CA ILE A 116 -11.89 -0.66 18.51
C ILE A 116 -10.44 -0.34 18.89
N LEU A 117 -9.66 0.23 17.96
CA LEU A 117 -8.28 0.63 18.21
C LEU A 117 -8.18 1.69 19.32
N TYR A 118 -9.04 2.72 19.28
CA TYR A 118 -9.09 3.77 20.28
C TYR A 118 -9.39 3.22 21.68
N PHE A 119 -10.45 2.41 21.82
CA PHE A 119 -10.83 1.83 23.10
C PHE A 119 -9.74 0.92 23.68
N THR A 120 -9.12 0.11 22.82
CA THR A 120 -8.04 -0.80 23.20
C THR A 120 -6.80 -0.05 23.67
N HIS A 121 -6.45 1.03 22.97
CA HIS A 121 -5.32 1.87 23.36
C HIS A 121 -5.57 2.52 24.72
N ARG A 122 -6.77 3.09 24.92
CA ARG A 122 -7.18 3.68 26.21
C ARG A 122 -7.12 2.64 27.34
N PHE A 123 -7.65 1.45 27.11
CA PHE A 123 -7.63 0.35 28.08
C PHE A 123 -6.19 -0.07 28.43
N SER A 124 -5.35 -0.35 27.43
CA SER A 124 -3.95 -0.73 27.63
C SER A 124 -3.18 0.36 28.40
N PHE A 125 -3.42 1.63 28.08
CA PHE A 125 -2.77 2.74 28.78
C PHE A 125 -3.22 2.88 30.23
N GLN A 126 -4.53 2.82 30.48
CA GLN A 126 -5.09 2.97 31.83
C GLN A 126 -4.60 1.86 32.77
N GLU A 127 -4.53 0.62 32.30
CA GLU A 127 -4.03 -0.51 33.09
C GLU A 127 -2.54 -0.38 33.43
N ARG A 128 -1.73 0.17 32.52
CA ARG A 128 -0.31 0.46 32.82
C ARG A 128 -0.17 1.50 33.92
N ALA A 129 -0.89 2.60 33.80
CA ALA A 129 -0.76 3.70 34.74
C ALA A 129 -1.34 3.38 36.14
N LYS A 130 -2.35 2.50 36.23
CA LYS A 130 -2.78 1.93 37.53
C LYS A 130 -1.67 1.12 38.22
N LYS A 131 -0.92 0.31 37.46
CA LYS A 131 0.16 -0.51 38.01
C LYS A 131 1.34 0.30 38.49
N GLU A 132 1.73 1.34 37.76
CA GLU A 132 2.78 2.27 38.20
C GLU A 132 2.44 2.98 39.52
N MET A 133 1.16 3.22 39.79
CA MET A 133 0.72 3.86 41.04
C MET A 133 0.69 2.91 42.24
N ASN A 134 0.34 1.63 42.01
CA ASN A 134 0.09 0.70 43.12
C ASN A 134 1.36 -0.02 43.63
N ASN A 135 2.52 0.09 42.98
CA ASN A 135 3.74 -0.64 43.34
C ASN A 135 3.53 -2.16 43.57
N ASP A 136 2.51 -2.76 42.95
CA ASP A 136 2.15 -4.18 43.09
C ASP A 136 3.12 -5.04 42.24
N VAL A 137 4.34 -5.22 42.75
CA VAL A 137 5.41 -5.99 42.08
C VAL A 137 5.33 -7.50 42.39
N THR A 138 4.54 -7.93 43.38
CA THR A 138 4.70 -9.26 44.00
C THR A 138 3.66 -10.32 43.63
N GLY A 139 2.61 -10.01 42.87
CA GLY A 139 1.54 -11.00 42.58
C GLY A 139 0.96 -11.01 41.16
N SER A 140 1.45 -10.17 40.24
CA SER A 140 0.87 -10.08 38.89
C SER A 140 1.47 -11.12 37.93
N ASN A 141 0.60 -11.81 37.17
CA ASN A 141 1.00 -12.72 36.11
C ASN A 141 1.81 -11.96 35.05
N ARG A 142 3.14 -12.08 35.05
CA ARG A 142 4.06 -11.43 34.08
C ARG A 142 3.62 -11.56 32.62
N PHE A 143 3.00 -12.69 32.27
CA PHE A 143 2.46 -12.93 30.94
C PHE A 143 1.28 -12.01 30.59
N LEU A 144 0.39 -11.75 31.54
CA LEU A 144 -0.74 -10.83 31.37
C LEU A 144 -0.26 -9.40 31.11
N ASP A 145 0.81 -8.99 31.79
CA ASP A 145 1.42 -7.66 31.64
C ASP A 145 1.98 -7.45 30.25
N MET A 146 2.70 -8.46 29.74
CA MET A 146 3.16 -8.47 28.35
C MET A 146 1.98 -8.42 27.38
N LEU A 147 0.92 -9.19 27.63
CA LEU A 147 -0.23 -9.23 26.73
C LEU A 147 -0.98 -7.89 26.68
N ILE A 148 -1.19 -7.23 27.83
CA ILE A 148 -1.77 -5.88 27.90
C ILE A 148 -0.88 -4.88 27.15
N GLU A 149 0.44 -5.05 27.21
CA GLU A 149 1.37 -4.16 26.54
C GLU A 149 1.35 -4.28 25.01
N TYR A 150 1.24 -5.51 24.50
CA TYR A 150 1.18 -5.78 23.07
C TYR A 150 -0.24 -5.68 22.50
N LEU A 151 -1.26 -5.51 23.34
CA LEU A 151 -2.68 -5.56 22.95
C LEU A 151 -3.04 -4.61 21.79
N PRO A 152 -2.66 -3.31 21.78
CA PRO A 152 -2.96 -2.44 20.64
C PRO A 152 -2.32 -2.93 19.34
N SER A 153 -1.09 -3.43 19.40
CA SER A 153 -0.37 -3.98 18.25
C SER A 153 -0.99 -5.28 17.73
N ILE A 154 -1.40 -6.18 18.64
CA ILE A 154 -2.10 -7.43 18.30
C ILE A 154 -3.40 -7.10 17.57
N ILE A 155 -4.19 -6.16 18.09
CA ILE A 155 -5.46 -5.76 17.48
C ILE A 155 -5.24 -5.16 16.09
N VAL A 156 -4.25 -4.29 15.91
CA VAL A 156 -3.91 -3.76 14.57
C VAL A 156 -3.60 -4.89 13.59
N SER A 157 -2.75 -5.85 13.98
CA SER A 157 -2.40 -7.01 13.14
C SER A 157 -3.62 -7.90 12.84
N VAL A 158 -4.50 -8.14 13.82
CA VAL A 158 -5.72 -8.95 13.64
C VAL A 158 -6.72 -8.25 12.71
N ILE A 159 -6.96 -6.94 12.87
CA ILE A 159 -7.88 -6.21 11.99
C ILE A 159 -7.31 -6.16 10.55
N ASN A 160 -6.00 -5.99 10.39
CA ASN A 160 -5.37 -6.05 9.07
C ASN A 160 -5.57 -7.42 8.38
N LEU A 161 -5.52 -8.51 9.14
CA LEU A 161 -5.80 -9.85 8.63
C LEU A 161 -7.28 -10.04 8.29
N THR A 162 -8.19 -9.71 9.22
CA THR A 162 -9.63 -9.95 9.03
C THR A 162 -10.22 -9.07 7.93
N SER A 163 -9.77 -7.81 7.81
CA SER A 163 -10.24 -6.89 6.76
C SER A 163 -9.93 -7.40 5.35
N GLN A 164 -8.77 -8.05 5.14
CA GLN A 164 -8.45 -8.69 3.86
C GLN A 164 -9.45 -9.79 3.50
N LEU A 165 -9.89 -10.57 4.48
CA LEU A 165 -10.87 -11.65 4.27
C LEU A 165 -12.24 -11.06 3.92
N VAL A 166 -12.68 -10.04 4.67
CA VAL A 166 -13.97 -9.37 4.42
C VAL A 166 -13.98 -8.70 3.05
N PHE A 167 -12.91 -7.99 2.67
CA PHE A 167 -12.84 -7.37 1.35
C PHE A 167 -12.71 -8.38 0.22
N ALA A 168 -12.07 -9.53 0.45
CA ALA A 168 -12.01 -10.61 -0.53
C ALA A 168 -13.40 -11.21 -0.76
N TYR A 169 -14.19 -11.38 0.30
CA TYR A 169 -15.59 -11.75 0.20
C TYR A 169 -16.41 -10.69 -0.56
N MET A 170 -16.20 -9.40 -0.28
CA MET A 170 -16.89 -8.31 -0.98
C MET A 170 -16.56 -8.23 -2.48
N ARG A 171 -15.39 -8.71 -2.91
CA ARG A 171 -14.99 -8.74 -4.33
C ARG A 171 -15.85 -9.70 -5.15
N ASP A 172 -16.38 -10.75 -4.53
CA ASP A 172 -17.11 -11.80 -5.22
C ASP A 172 -18.55 -11.39 -5.58
N PHE A 173 -19.06 -10.30 -5.01
CA PHE A 173 -20.25 -9.64 -5.50
C PHE A 173 -19.96 -9.10 -6.92
N LYS A 174 -20.57 -9.70 -7.95
CA LYS A 174 -20.38 -9.40 -9.39
C LYS A 174 -20.87 -7.98 -9.79
N LEU A 175 -20.42 -6.95 -9.09
CA LEU A 175 -20.85 -5.55 -9.20
C LEU A 175 -19.88 -4.69 -10.02
N TYR A 176 -18.72 -5.27 -10.34
CA TYR A 176 -17.64 -4.69 -11.13
C TYR A 176 -17.08 -5.77 -12.07
N THR A 177 -16.48 -5.36 -13.19
CA THR A 177 -15.69 -6.27 -14.03
C THR A 177 -14.56 -6.90 -13.22
N ARG A 178 -14.10 -8.10 -13.58
CA ARG A 178 -13.10 -8.84 -12.78
C ARG A 178 -11.84 -8.02 -12.47
N THR A 179 -11.34 -7.29 -13.45
CA THR A 179 -10.17 -6.40 -13.31
C THR A 179 -10.45 -5.19 -12.41
N SER A 180 -11.64 -4.61 -12.52
CA SER A 180 -12.06 -3.48 -11.67
C SER A 180 -12.34 -3.93 -10.24
N ALA A 181 -12.95 -5.10 -10.05
CA ALA A 181 -13.24 -5.68 -8.74
C ALA A 181 -11.94 -5.90 -7.96
N LEU A 182 -10.93 -6.52 -8.59
CA LEU A 182 -9.61 -6.67 -7.99
C LEU A 182 -8.99 -5.32 -7.65
N ARG A 183 -9.06 -4.34 -8.55
CA ARG A 183 -8.52 -3.00 -8.26
C ARG A 183 -9.18 -2.35 -7.05
N HIS A 184 -10.50 -2.38 -6.93
CA HIS A 184 -11.21 -1.82 -5.77
C HIS A 184 -10.89 -2.60 -4.49
N TYR A 185 -10.77 -3.92 -4.57
CA TYR A 185 -10.29 -4.75 -3.46
C TYR A 185 -8.92 -4.29 -2.95
N LEU A 186 -7.92 -4.21 -3.84
CA LEU A 186 -6.57 -3.78 -3.48
C LEU A 186 -6.56 -2.36 -2.89
N ILE A 187 -7.35 -1.44 -3.46
CA ILE A 187 -7.49 -0.05 -2.97
C ILE A 187 -8.10 -0.02 -1.56
N ARG A 188 -9.17 -0.78 -1.31
CA ARG A 188 -9.82 -0.82 0.01
C ARG A 188 -8.88 -1.39 1.07
N VAL A 189 -8.16 -2.47 0.75
CA VAL A 189 -7.20 -3.10 1.65
C VAL A 189 -6.05 -2.15 1.99
N ILE A 190 -5.45 -1.46 1.01
CA ILE A 190 -4.34 -0.54 1.32
C ILE A 190 -4.81 0.67 2.11
N ILE A 191 -5.94 1.29 1.74
CA ILE A 191 -6.46 2.45 2.46
C ILE A 191 -6.75 2.07 3.90
N MET A 192 -7.36 0.90 4.13
CA MET A 192 -7.59 0.40 5.48
C MET A 192 -6.30 0.33 6.29
N ARG A 193 -5.26 -0.33 5.76
CA ARG A 193 -3.97 -0.50 6.43
C ARG A 193 -3.28 0.83 6.75
N LEU A 194 -3.34 1.78 5.82
CA LEU A 194 -2.75 3.11 5.98
C LEU A 194 -3.53 3.96 7.00
N VAL A 195 -4.86 3.92 6.96
CA VAL A 195 -5.72 4.60 7.93
C VAL A 195 -5.52 4.01 9.32
N LEU A 196 -5.48 2.69 9.45
CA LEU A 196 -5.27 2.01 10.73
C LEU A 196 -3.90 2.34 11.34
N LEU A 197 -2.83 2.31 10.52
CA LEU A 197 -1.50 2.70 10.97
C LEU A 197 -1.43 4.17 11.37
N PHE A 198 -2.03 5.06 10.59
CA PHE A 198 -2.07 6.48 10.90
C PHE A 198 -2.85 6.74 12.18
N SER A 199 -4.04 6.15 12.34
CA SER A 199 -4.83 6.25 13.56
C SER A 199 -4.07 5.71 14.78
N PHE A 200 -3.34 4.60 14.63
CA PHE A 200 -2.50 4.07 15.71
C PHE A 200 -1.46 5.09 16.19
N VAL A 201 -0.71 5.72 15.26
CA VAL A 201 0.28 6.75 15.61
C VAL A 201 -0.39 8.02 16.13
N PHE A 202 -1.50 8.43 15.53
CA PHE A 202 -2.24 9.63 15.91
C PHE A 202 -2.85 9.55 17.30
N ILE A 203 -3.41 8.40 17.69
CA ILE A 203 -3.94 8.16 19.05
C ILE A 203 -2.81 8.29 20.09
N ILE A 204 -1.62 7.76 19.80
CA ILE A 204 -0.44 7.92 20.66
C ILE A 204 -0.04 9.40 20.76
N ILE A 205 -0.06 10.14 19.65
CA ILE A 205 0.25 11.57 19.61
C ILE A 205 -0.74 12.37 20.46
N LEU A 206 -2.04 12.14 20.30
CA LEU A 206 -3.08 12.83 21.09
C LEU A 206 -2.84 12.64 22.58
N GLN A 207 -2.51 11.42 22.99
CA GLN A 207 -2.18 11.12 24.39
C GLN A 207 -0.96 11.91 24.90
N ILE A 208 0.08 12.08 24.07
CA ILE A 208 1.27 12.87 24.43
C ILE A 208 0.91 14.36 24.55
N THR A 209 0.15 14.90 23.59
CA THR A 209 -0.18 16.34 23.54
C THR A 209 -1.16 16.76 24.64
N CYS A 210 -2.12 15.93 24.99
CA CYS A 210 -3.08 16.22 26.06
C CYS A 210 -2.42 16.32 27.44
N ASN A 211 -1.24 15.73 27.63
CA ASN A 211 -0.50 15.81 28.89
C ASN A 211 0.32 17.10 29.02
N SER A 212 0.59 17.81 27.91
CA SER A 212 1.46 18.99 27.86
C SER A 212 0.72 20.31 28.01
N ASN A 213 -0.59 20.35 27.78
CA ASN A 213 -1.36 21.58 27.71
C ASN A 213 -2.32 21.61 28.89
N GLN A 214 -2.03 22.49 29.86
CA GLN A 214 -2.92 22.96 30.93
C GLN A 214 -4.19 22.12 31.13
N CYS A 215 -4.16 21.16 32.07
CA CYS A 215 -5.37 20.70 32.75
C CYS A 215 -5.95 21.89 33.52
N GLY A 216 -6.74 22.70 32.83
CA GLY A 216 -7.37 23.90 33.32
C GLY A 216 -8.43 24.37 32.33
N ARG A 217 -9.69 24.06 32.67
CA ARG A 217 -10.97 24.45 32.05
C ARG A 217 -11.40 23.70 30.77
N GLN A 218 -12.44 22.89 30.99
CA GLN A 218 -13.58 22.62 30.11
C GLN A 218 -13.33 22.65 28.60
N SER A 219 -13.01 21.48 28.05
CA SER A 219 -13.38 21.15 26.67
C SER A 219 -13.72 19.65 26.58
N GLU A 220 -15.00 19.37 26.40
CA GLU A 220 -15.66 18.05 26.46
C GLU A 220 -15.34 17.09 25.29
N LEU A 221 -14.19 17.20 24.61
CA LEU A 221 -13.96 16.36 23.42
C LEU A 221 -12.80 15.37 23.48
N ILE A 222 -11.98 15.35 24.53
CA ILE A 222 -10.95 14.31 24.67
C ILE A 222 -10.85 13.89 26.14
N GLU A 223 -11.54 12.80 26.46
CA GLU A 223 -11.48 12.15 27.76
C GLU A 223 -10.09 11.52 27.95
N CYS A 224 -9.19 12.30 28.55
CA CYS A 224 -7.93 11.77 29.08
C CYS A 224 -8.30 10.72 30.14
N ALA A 225 -7.59 9.59 30.20
CA ALA A 225 -7.78 8.61 31.27
C ALA A 225 -7.38 9.26 32.60
N GLU A 226 -8.35 9.86 33.27
CA GLU A 226 -8.20 10.50 34.57
C GLU A 226 -8.01 9.41 35.62
N ILE A 227 -6.77 9.03 35.86
CA ILE A 227 -6.43 8.11 36.96
C ILE A 227 -6.30 8.98 38.20
N LYS A 228 -7.38 9.02 38.99
CA LYS A 228 -7.42 9.56 40.36
C LYS A 228 -6.54 10.81 40.57
N GLY A 229 -6.78 11.86 39.78
CA GLY A 229 -6.27 13.21 40.06
C GLY A 229 -4.75 13.43 39.92
N LYS A 230 -3.97 12.53 39.29
CA LYS A 230 -2.54 12.77 39.06
C LYS A 230 -2.16 12.52 37.60
N ALA A 231 -1.81 13.59 36.87
CA ALA A 231 -1.25 13.49 35.52
C ALA A 231 0.12 12.81 35.59
N THR A 232 0.25 11.60 35.04
CA THR A 232 1.54 10.92 34.90
C THR A 232 2.32 11.57 33.76
N PHE A 233 3.39 12.28 34.09
CA PHE A 233 4.22 12.96 33.09
C PHE A 233 5.02 11.93 32.27
N ILE A 234 4.78 11.88 30.96
CA ILE A 234 5.53 10.99 30.05
C ILE A 234 6.89 11.63 29.80
N HIS A 235 7.92 11.21 30.55
CA HIS A 235 9.27 11.79 30.45
C HIS A 235 9.96 11.53 29.11
N CYS A 236 9.59 10.47 28.37
CA CYS A 236 10.34 9.96 27.21
C CYS A 236 9.43 9.50 26.04
N TRP A 237 8.67 10.44 25.46
CA TRP A 237 7.69 10.16 24.41
C TRP A 237 8.29 9.58 23.11
N GLU A 238 9.50 10.00 22.72
CA GLU A 238 10.18 9.49 21.51
C GLU A 238 10.39 7.97 21.58
N THR A 239 10.81 7.49 22.75
CA THR A 239 11.03 6.06 23.02
C THR A 239 9.72 5.28 23.06
N LEU A 240 8.65 5.90 23.59
CA LEU A 240 7.32 5.31 23.62
C LEU A 240 6.79 5.02 22.20
N ILE A 241 6.91 5.98 21.28
CA ILE A 241 6.53 5.78 19.87
C ILE A 241 7.38 4.70 19.23
N GLY A 242 8.70 4.74 19.43
CA GLY A 242 9.63 3.74 18.91
C GLY A 242 9.28 2.31 19.38
N GLN A 243 9.00 2.14 20.67
CA GLN A 243 8.57 0.86 21.24
C GLN A 243 7.22 0.40 20.67
N ALA A 244 6.24 1.30 20.53
CA ALA A 244 4.93 0.96 19.98
C ALA A 244 5.03 0.45 18.54
N ILE A 245 5.82 1.13 17.69
CA ILE A 245 6.06 0.69 16.30
C ILE A 245 6.87 -0.61 16.26
N TYR A 246 7.87 -0.77 17.12
CA TYR A 246 8.64 -2.01 17.22
C TYR A 246 7.75 -3.20 17.59
N ARG A 247 6.90 -3.06 18.63
CA ARG A 247 5.94 -4.10 19.01
C ARG A 247 5.01 -4.45 17.86
N LEU A 248 4.53 -3.45 17.11
CA LEU A 248 3.69 -3.66 15.93
C LEU A 248 4.40 -4.43 14.81
N VAL A 249 5.67 -4.12 14.53
CA VAL A 249 6.46 -4.89 13.54
C VAL A 249 6.65 -6.33 14.00
N LEU A 250 6.89 -6.57 15.29
CA LEU A 250 7.05 -7.91 15.83
C LEU A 250 5.73 -8.70 15.75
N THR A 251 4.61 -8.14 16.22
CA THR A 251 3.30 -8.83 16.17
C THR A 251 2.87 -9.14 14.75
N ASP A 252 3.06 -8.19 13.83
CA ASP A 252 2.77 -8.37 12.40
C ASP A 252 3.59 -9.53 11.80
N THR A 253 4.86 -9.64 12.18
CA THR A 253 5.72 -10.76 11.77
C THR A 253 5.20 -12.09 12.31
N VAL A 254 4.87 -12.16 13.60
CA VAL A 254 4.36 -13.37 14.25
C VAL A 254 3.03 -13.80 13.62
N VAL A 255 2.10 -12.87 13.40
CA VAL A 255 0.81 -13.15 12.77
C VAL A 255 1.01 -13.66 11.35
N MET A 256 1.89 -13.04 10.54
CA MET A 256 2.18 -13.54 9.20
C MET A 256 2.82 -14.93 9.20
N LEU A 257 3.70 -15.22 10.15
CA LEU A 257 4.29 -16.56 10.29
C LEU A 257 3.23 -17.60 10.64
N ILE A 258 2.35 -17.31 11.61
CA ILE A 258 1.23 -18.19 11.98
C ILE A 258 0.34 -18.45 10.77
N VAL A 259 0.00 -17.42 10.00
CA VAL A 259 -0.87 -17.58 8.82
C VAL A 259 -0.22 -18.53 7.79
N HIS A 260 1.05 -18.32 7.44
CA HIS A 260 1.66 -19.09 6.35
C HIS A 260 2.17 -20.47 6.78
N LEU A 261 2.57 -20.65 8.05
CA LEU A 261 3.11 -21.93 8.56
C LEU A 261 2.06 -22.82 9.21
N ILE A 262 0.94 -22.26 9.69
CA ILE A 262 -0.09 -23.01 10.42
C ILE A 262 -1.43 -22.93 9.68
N VAL A 263 -1.94 -21.73 9.42
CA VAL A 263 -3.29 -21.56 8.84
C VAL A 263 -3.37 -22.08 7.41
N ASP A 264 -2.43 -21.70 6.55
CA ASP A 264 -2.36 -22.18 5.16
C ASP A 264 -2.32 -23.72 5.05
N PRO A 265 -1.41 -24.45 5.74
CA PRO A 265 -1.39 -25.90 5.68
C PRO A 265 -2.64 -26.55 6.26
N ILE A 266 -3.16 -26.05 7.39
CA ILE A 266 -4.40 -26.58 7.97
C ILE A 266 -5.57 -26.41 7.00
N ARG A 267 -5.71 -25.24 6.36
CA ARG A 267 -6.76 -25.02 5.35
C ARG A 267 -6.60 -25.94 4.15
N THR A 268 -5.37 -26.18 3.68
CA THR A 268 -5.13 -27.12 2.59
C THR A 268 -5.45 -28.56 2.99
N LEU A 269 -5.07 -28.98 4.21
CA LEU A 269 -5.37 -30.31 4.73
C LEU A 269 -6.88 -30.52 4.88
N LEU A 270 -7.57 -29.59 5.54
CA LEU A 270 -9.04 -29.62 5.68
C LEU A 270 -9.73 -29.67 4.32
N ARG A 271 -9.30 -28.87 3.34
CA ARG A 271 -9.86 -28.92 1.98
C ARG A 271 -9.68 -30.31 1.36
N ARG A 272 -8.49 -30.92 1.46
CA ARG A 272 -8.23 -32.26 0.89
C ARG A 272 -9.03 -33.36 1.59
N CYS A 273 -9.24 -33.26 2.90
CA CYS A 273 -10.03 -34.23 3.67
C CYS A 273 -11.53 -34.15 3.36
N PHE A 274 -12.11 -32.95 3.32
CA PHE A 274 -13.56 -32.77 3.16
C PHE A 274 -14.01 -32.72 1.70
N PHE A 275 -13.16 -32.23 0.79
CA PHE A 275 -13.44 -32.10 -0.64
C PHE A 275 -12.25 -32.64 -1.45
N PRO A 276 -12.05 -33.99 -1.48
CA PRO A 276 -11.01 -34.59 -2.29
C PRO A 276 -11.23 -34.19 -3.76
N GLU A 277 -10.21 -33.61 -4.37
CA GLU A 277 -10.24 -33.17 -5.76
C GLU A 277 -10.25 -34.41 -6.65
N GLN A 278 -11.44 -34.85 -7.09
CA GLN A 278 -11.54 -35.93 -8.05
C GLN A 278 -10.98 -35.44 -9.39
N VAL A 279 -9.97 -36.15 -9.89
CA VAL A 279 -9.34 -35.90 -11.18
C VAL A 279 -10.37 -36.22 -12.27
N VAL A 280 -11.00 -35.20 -12.85
CA VAL A 280 -11.82 -35.37 -14.05
C VAL A 280 -10.87 -35.36 -15.25
N GLN A 281 -10.71 -36.51 -15.87
CA GLN A 281 -10.01 -36.66 -17.14
C GLN A 281 -10.84 -35.99 -18.23
N GLU A 282 -10.21 -35.07 -18.96
CA GLU A 282 -10.83 -34.25 -19.99
C GLU A 282 -11.01 -35.10 -21.27
N GLN A 283 -12.14 -35.79 -21.39
CA GLN A 283 -12.69 -36.23 -22.68
C GLN A 283 -13.97 -35.42 -22.93
N ASP A 284 -14.07 -34.83 -24.11
CA ASP A 284 -15.22 -34.06 -24.62
C ASP A 284 -15.53 -32.73 -23.91
N GLY A 285 -14.60 -31.76 -24.01
CA GLY A 285 -14.89 -30.31 -24.16
C GLY A 285 -15.75 -29.59 -23.11
N THR A 286 -16.22 -30.28 -22.08
CA THR A 286 -17.22 -29.82 -21.12
C THR A 286 -16.67 -30.08 -19.73
N THR A 287 -15.91 -29.12 -19.20
CA THR A 287 -15.42 -29.17 -17.82
C THR A 287 -16.59 -29.01 -16.86
N ILE A 288 -17.15 -30.12 -16.39
CA ILE A 288 -18.08 -30.13 -15.25
C ILE A 288 -17.24 -29.93 -13.99
N LYS A 289 -17.37 -28.76 -13.36
CA LYS A 289 -16.74 -28.49 -12.05
C LYS A 289 -17.52 -29.21 -10.96
N ILE A 290 -17.11 -30.42 -10.63
CA ILE A 290 -17.75 -31.23 -9.58
C ILE A 290 -17.28 -30.72 -8.21
N HIS A 291 -18.25 -30.37 -7.36
CA HIS A 291 -18.13 -29.97 -5.95
C HIS A 291 -17.14 -28.83 -5.64
N ALA A 292 -17.46 -27.63 -6.12
CA ALA A 292 -16.98 -26.43 -5.44
C ALA A 292 -17.69 -26.35 -4.08
N ALA A 293 -16.93 -26.38 -2.99
CA ALA A 293 -17.45 -26.04 -1.66
C ALA A 293 -18.28 -24.75 -1.76
N PRO A 294 -19.42 -24.65 -1.05
CA PRO A 294 -20.25 -23.45 -1.10
C PRO A 294 -19.39 -22.24 -0.79
N LYS A 295 -19.50 -21.18 -1.60
CA LYS A 295 -18.63 -19.99 -1.51
C LYS A 295 -18.67 -19.30 -0.13
N THR A 296 -19.71 -19.57 0.66
CA THR A 296 -19.87 -19.08 2.04
C THR A 296 -18.85 -19.70 3.01
N TRP A 297 -18.25 -20.84 2.66
CA TRP A 297 -17.28 -21.54 3.50
C TRP A 297 -15.84 -21.13 3.16
N PHE A 298 -15.47 -19.91 3.59
CA PHE A 298 -14.15 -19.31 3.32
C PHE A 298 -12.97 -20.23 3.68
N LEU A 299 -13.07 -21.01 4.76
CA LEU A 299 -12.02 -21.93 5.20
C LEU A 299 -11.66 -23.01 4.17
N PHE A 300 -12.60 -23.41 3.32
CA PHE A 300 -12.45 -24.50 2.34
C PHE A 300 -12.17 -24.00 0.91
N GLN A 301 -12.08 -22.68 0.69
CA GLN A 301 -11.73 -22.15 -0.62
C GLN A 301 -10.25 -22.41 -0.98
N PRO A 302 -9.95 -22.66 -2.28
CA PRO A 302 -8.57 -22.81 -2.73
C PRO A 302 -7.81 -21.50 -2.54
N LEU A 303 -6.60 -21.58 -1.98
CA LEU A 303 -5.71 -20.42 -1.89
C LEU A 303 -5.09 -20.14 -3.27
N GLU A 304 -5.52 -19.05 -3.89
CA GLU A 304 -4.95 -18.57 -5.14
C GLU A 304 -3.74 -17.65 -4.88
N PHE A 305 -2.73 -17.72 -5.74
CA PHE A 305 -1.58 -16.82 -5.68
C PHE A 305 -1.90 -15.45 -6.28
N GLU A 306 -2.41 -14.53 -5.47
CA GLU A 306 -2.64 -13.16 -5.92
C GLU A 306 -1.44 -12.25 -5.61
N VAL A 307 -0.70 -11.85 -6.65
CA VAL A 307 0.49 -10.98 -6.53
C VAL A 307 0.19 -9.69 -5.76
N GLY A 308 -1.04 -9.17 -5.87
CA GLY A 308 -1.46 -7.93 -5.21
C GLY A 308 -1.31 -7.98 -3.69
N ASP A 309 -1.73 -9.07 -3.04
CA ASP A 309 -1.72 -9.20 -1.58
C ASP A 309 -0.30 -9.18 -1.02
N TYR A 310 0.61 -9.87 -1.70
CA TYR A 310 2.03 -9.89 -1.31
C TYR A 310 2.68 -8.52 -1.44
N VAL A 311 2.34 -7.76 -2.48
CA VAL A 311 2.87 -6.41 -2.68
C VAL A 311 2.26 -5.43 -1.67
N LEU A 312 1.00 -5.61 -1.30
CA LEU A 312 0.34 -4.83 -0.26
C LEU A 312 0.99 -5.04 1.11
N ASP A 313 1.35 -6.28 1.46
CA ASP A 313 2.10 -6.61 2.68
C ASP A 313 3.48 -5.96 2.68
N LEU A 314 4.18 -6.02 1.55
CA LEU A 314 5.50 -5.39 1.42
C LEU A 314 5.41 -3.86 1.54
N THR A 315 4.40 -3.26 0.92
CA THR A 315 4.17 -1.82 0.99
C THR A 315 3.85 -1.38 2.41
N TYR A 316 3.00 -2.13 3.12
CA TYR A 316 2.69 -1.87 4.54
C TYR A 316 3.92 -2.06 5.46
N SER A 317 4.72 -3.10 5.22
CA SER A 317 5.99 -3.31 5.92
C SER A 317 6.94 -2.12 5.74
N GLN A 318 7.01 -1.59 4.51
CA GLN A 318 7.83 -0.42 4.20
C GLN A 318 7.32 0.86 4.86
N THR A 319 6.00 1.08 4.93
CA THR A 319 5.45 2.25 5.63
C THR A 319 5.69 2.22 7.12
N LEU A 320 5.60 1.05 7.75
CA LEU A 320 5.97 0.87 9.16
C LEU A 320 7.44 1.27 9.39
N CYS A 321 8.34 0.85 8.49
CA CYS A 321 9.75 1.23 8.57
C CYS A 321 9.92 2.75 8.47
N TRP A 322 9.22 3.42 7.56
CA TRP A 322 9.30 4.88 7.44
C TRP A 322 8.77 5.61 8.68
N HIS A 323 7.66 5.15 9.28
CA HIS A 323 7.14 5.76 10.52
C HIS A 323 8.11 5.59 11.70
N GLY A 324 8.79 4.44 11.79
CA GLY A 324 9.60 4.11 12.96
C GLY A 324 11.09 4.45 12.85
N ILE A 325 11.63 4.71 11.66
CA ILE A 325 13.08 4.92 11.46
C ILE A 325 13.62 6.09 12.29
N LEU A 326 12.82 7.14 12.51
CA LEU A 326 13.19 8.30 13.33
C LEU A 326 13.40 7.95 14.81
N PHE A 327 12.58 7.05 15.34
CA PHE A 327 12.54 6.71 16.76
C PHE A 327 13.32 5.45 17.10
N CYS A 328 13.46 4.53 16.14
CA CYS A 328 14.18 3.27 16.26
C CYS A 328 15.12 3.10 15.04
N PRO A 329 16.40 3.52 15.14
CA PRO A 329 17.32 3.50 13.99
C PRO A 329 17.69 2.09 13.54
N TYR A 330 17.51 1.07 14.39
CA TYR A 330 17.69 -0.34 14.05
C TYR A 330 16.50 -0.96 13.31
N LEU A 331 15.37 -0.26 13.21
CA LEU A 331 14.16 -0.79 12.58
C LEU A 331 14.35 -1.21 11.11
N PRO A 332 15.14 -0.50 10.26
CA PRO A 332 15.43 -0.96 8.90
C PRO A 332 16.15 -2.31 8.85
N LEU A 333 17.08 -2.56 9.79
CA LEU A 333 17.78 -3.85 9.88
C LEU A 333 16.80 -4.96 10.27
N ILE A 334 15.95 -4.71 11.27
CA ILE A 334 14.91 -5.65 11.69
C ILE A 334 13.92 -5.92 10.55
N ALA A 335 13.53 -4.88 9.80
CA ALA A 335 12.66 -5.02 8.64
C ALA A 335 13.32 -5.82 7.50
N ALA A 336 14.63 -5.69 7.29
CA ALA A 336 15.36 -6.49 6.31
C ALA A 336 15.35 -7.99 6.69
N VAL A 337 15.69 -8.31 7.95
CA VAL A 337 15.63 -9.69 8.47
C VAL A 337 14.20 -10.23 8.37
N LYS A 338 13.20 -9.44 8.79
CA LYS A 338 11.78 -9.79 8.66
C LYS A 338 11.43 -10.15 7.21
N ASN A 339 11.81 -9.33 6.25
CA ASN A 339 11.48 -9.56 4.84
C ASN A 339 12.11 -10.84 4.30
N ILE A 340 13.33 -11.20 4.72
CA ILE A 340 13.98 -12.47 4.35
C ILE A 340 13.18 -13.67 4.89
N ILE A 341 12.83 -13.63 6.18
CA ILE A 341 12.06 -14.70 6.83
C ILE A 341 10.69 -14.86 6.16
N ILE A 342 9.96 -13.75 5.98
CA ILE A 342 8.64 -13.74 5.36
C ILE A 342 8.71 -14.19 3.89
N PHE A 343 9.77 -13.84 3.16
CA PHE A 343 9.98 -14.32 1.80
C PHE A 343 10.17 -15.83 1.75
N ALA A 344 11.01 -16.38 2.63
CA ALA A 344 11.24 -17.82 2.70
C ALA A 344 9.95 -18.59 3.03
N THR A 345 9.19 -18.14 4.03
CA THR A 345 7.93 -18.81 4.42
C THR A 345 6.84 -18.68 3.36
N LYS A 346 6.72 -17.53 2.70
CA LYS A 346 5.78 -17.35 1.58
C LYS A 346 6.16 -18.19 0.38
N SER A 347 7.44 -18.30 0.04
CA SER A 347 7.93 -19.16 -1.04
C SER A 347 7.62 -20.64 -0.75
N LEU A 348 7.78 -21.07 0.49
CA LEU A 348 7.42 -22.42 0.94
C LEU A 348 5.91 -22.66 0.82
N SER A 349 5.08 -21.76 1.34
CA SER A 349 3.62 -21.85 1.24
C SER A 349 3.14 -21.90 -0.22
N LEU A 350 3.79 -21.14 -1.10
CA LEU A 350 3.50 -21.16 -2.54
C LEU A 350 3.83 -22.49 -3.23
N ALA A 351 4.95 -23.10 -2.87
CA ALA A 351 5.37 -24.36 -3.47
C ALA A 351 4.45 -25.54 -3.09
N PHE A 352 3.96 -25.57 -1.85
CA PHE A 352 3.25 -26.73 -1.31
C PHE A 352 1.72 -26.57 -1.25
N PHE A 353 1.21 -25.37 -0.97
CA PHE A 353 -0.20 -25.20 -0.56
C PHE A 353 -1.06 -24.38 -1.54
N ARG A 354 -0.47 -23.50 -2.36
CA ARG A 354 -1.23 -22.56 -3.18
C ARG A 354 -1.33 -22.98 -4.65
N LYS A 355 -2.47 -22.67 -5.27
CA LYS A 355 -2.71 -22.86 -6.70
C LYS A 355 -2.31 -21.62 -7.49
N ARG A 356 -1.94 -21.82 -8.76
CA ARG A 356 -1.67 -20.74 -9.71
C ARG A 356 -2.93 -19.89 -9.89
N SER A 357 -2.79 -18.56 -9.82
CA SER A 357 -3.89 -17.63 -10.06
C SER A 357 -4.47 -17.76 -11.46
N GLY A 358 -5.80 -17.72 -11.56
CA GLY A 358 -6.51 -17.74 -12.84
C GLY A 358 -6.60 -16.38 -13.54
N LEU A 359 -5.98 -15.31 -12.99
CA LEU A 359 -5.96 -13.97 -13.58
C LEU A 359 -4.53 -13.44 -13.58
N GLU A 360 -3.87 -13.46 -14.74
CA GLU A 360 -2.55 -12.84 -14.89
C GLU A 360 -2.74 -11.36 -15.22
N LEU A 361 -2.44 -10.47 -14.27
CA LEU A 361 -2.35 -9.04 -14.58
C LEU A 361 -1.18 -8.84 -15.53
N SER A 362 -1.40 -8.08 -16.60
CA SER A 362 -0.30 -7.69 -17.48
C SER A 362 0.83 -7.05 -16.65
N PRO A 363 2.09 -7.50 -16.78
CA PRO A 363 3.19 -7.07 -15.93
C PRO A 363 3.40 -5.55 -15.87
N ALA A 364 3.10 -4.80 -16.95
CA ALA A 364 3.28 -3.35 -16.92
C ALA A 364 2.13 -2.63 -16.18
N ARG A 365 0.88 -3.10 -16.31
CA ARG A 365 -0.26 -2.56 -15.56
C ARG A 365 -0.06 -2.75 -14.06
N ALA A 366 0.39 -3.94 -13.65
CA ALA A 366 0.71 -4.25 -12.26
C ALA A 366 1.83 -3.33 -11.72
N ARG A 367 2.91 -3.15 -12.48
CA ARG A 367 4.03 -2.27 -12.09
C ARG A 367 3.59 -0.84 -11.83
N TYR A 368 2.74 -0.26 -12.68
CA TYR A 368 2.19 1.07 -12.43
C TYR A 368 1.38 1.11 -11.14
N ILE A 369 0.36 0.26 -11.01
CA ILE A 369 -0.54 0.23 -9.85
C ILE A 369 0.25 0.10 -8.54
N PHE A 370 1.18 -0.85 -8.47
CA PHE A 370 1.99 -1.08 -7.29
C PHE A 370 2.92 0.08 -6.95
N THR A 371 3.52 0.71 -7.97
CA THR A 371 4.39 1.88 -7.72
C THR A 371 3.57 3.11 -7.32
N SER A 372 2.35 3.28 -7.83
CA SER A 372 1.41 4.32 -7.38
C SER A 372 1.03 4.14 -5.92
N VAL A 373 0.71 2.90 -5.53
CA VAL A 373 0.37 2.55 -4.14
C VAL A 373 1.54 2.83 -3.20
N LEU A 374 2.77 2.48 -3.61
CA LEU A 374 3.97 2.78 -2.83
C LEU A 374 4.21 4.29 -2.67
N LEU A 375 4.02 5.08 -3.73
CA LEU A 375 4.15 6.54 -3.69
C LEU A 375 3.13 7.17 -2.74
N PHE A 376 1.86 6.78 -2.85
CA PHE A 376 0.81 7.24 -1.95
C PHE A 376 1.13 6.91 -0.48
N SER A 377 1.59 5.68 -0.24
CA SER A 377 1.98 5.20 1.08
C SER A 377 3.16 5.96 1.67
N PHE A 378 4.13 6.36 0.84
CA PHE A 378 5.27 7.19 1.23
C PHE A 378 4.83 8.59 1.68
N VAL A 379 3.99 9.25 0.88
CA VAL A 379 3.42 10.57 1.23
C VAL A 379 2.65 10.48 2.55
N TRP A 380 1.83 9.45 2.71
CA TRP A 380 1.06 9.20 3.93
C TRP A 380 1.94 9.04 5.17
N ALA A 381 3.10 8.38 5.03
CA ALA A 381 4.04 8.17 6.14
C ALA A 381 4.78 9.45 6.57
N LEU A 382 4.95 10.43 5.68
CA LEU A 382 5.63 11.67 6.01
C LEU A 382 4.77 12.61 6.88
N LEU A 383 3.44 12.50 6.82
CA LEU A 383 2.52 13.38 7.56
C LEU A 383 2.73 13.34 9.08
N PRO A 384 2.66 12.19 9.77
CA PRO A 384 2.88 12.14 11.22
C PRO A 384 4.32 12.49 11.59
N ILE A 385 5.31 12.11 10.78
CA ILE A 385 6.73 12.45 11.02
C ILE A 385 6.93 13.97 10.97
N ALA A 386 6.34 14.64 9.98
CA ALA A 386 6.40 16.09 9.85
C ALA A 386 5.74 16.76 11.06
N PHE A 387 4.54 16.33 11.44
CA PHE A 387 3.83 16.85 12.61
C PHE A 387 4.64 16.67 13.92
N LEU A 388 5.17 15.47 14.16
CA LEU A 388 6.00 15.17 15.33
C LEU A 388 7.25 16.06 15.38
N SER A 389 7.87 16.32 14.22
CA SER A 389 9.10 17.12 14.13
C SER A 389 8.88 18.63 14.32
N THR A 390 7.69 19.14 13.99
CA THR A 390 7.36 20.58 14.12
C THR A 390 6.67 20.94 15.41
N SER A 391 5.82 20.04 15.92
CA SER A 391 4.83 20.40 16.95
C SER A 391 5.23 19.92 18.34
N LEU A 392 6.11 18.92 18.46
CA LEU A 392 6.56 18.37 19.73
C LEU A 392 7.99 18.79 20.07
N ARG A 393 8.21 19.06 21.36
CA ARG A 393 9.53 19.37 21.93
C ARG A 393 10.28 18.07 22.27
N PRO A 394 11.61 18.03 22.08
CA PRO A 394 12.40 16.84 22.42
C PRO A 394 12.33 16.55 23.94
N SER A 395 12.37 15.27 24.30
CA SER A 395 12.34 14.87 25.72
C SER A 395 13.61 15.28 26.47
N ARG A 396 13.44 15.77 27.72
CA ARG A 396 14.55 16.22 28.58
C ARG A 396 15.34 15.07 29.23
N GLY A 397 14.70 13.91 29.41
CA GLY A 397 15.29 12.76 30.12
C GLY A 397 15.88 11.68 29.22
N CYS A 398 15.28 11.44 28.04
CA CYS A 398 15.68 10.38 27.11
C CYS A 398 15.70 10.86 25.66
N GLY A 399 16.18 9.99 24.77
CA GLY A 399 16.09 10.17 23.32
C GLY A 399 17.37 10.74 22.70
N PRO A 400 17.57 10.52 21.39
CA PRO A 400 18.75 10.99 20.68
C PRO A 400 18.90 12.52 20.69
N PHE A 401 17.81 13.26 20.95
CA PHE A 401 17.76 14.73 20.90
C PHE A 401 17.86 15.44 22.25
N ARG A 402 18.16 14.70 23.34
CA ARG A 402 18.23 15.23 24.72
C ARG A 402 19.14 16.45 24.88
N LEU A 403 20.26 16.51 24.17
CA LEU A 403 21.22 17.61 24.25
C LEU A 403 20.63 18.97 23.87
N TYR A 404 19.53 18.98 23.13
CA TYR A 404 18.88 20.20 22.66
C TYR A 404 17.60 20.56 23.44
N SER A 405 17.28 19.83 24.51
CA SER A 405 16.04 20.03 25.28
C SER A 405 16.06 21.23 26.24
N HIS A 406 17.22 21.87 26.42
CA HIS A 406 17.42 22.97 27.37
C HIS A 406 17.13 24.36 26.78
N GLU A 407 17.03 24.50 25.45
CA GLU A 407 16.63 25.75 24.80
C GLU A 407 15.09 25.87 24.73
N PRO A 408 14.48 26.95 25.25
CA PRO A 408 13.02 27.07 25.42
C PRO A 408 12.19 27.11 24.11
N ASP A 409 12.83 27.30 22.95
CA ASP A 409 12.19 27.35 21.62
C ASP A 409 12.68 26.26 20.64
N PHE A 410 13.35 25.22 21.15
CA PHE A 410 13.94 24.19 20.31
C PHE A 410 12.98 23.04 20.01
N TYR A 411 12.47 23.03 18.79
CA TYR A 411 11.75 21.89 18.18
C TYR A 411 12.71 21.01 17.38
N LEU A 412 12.36 19.75 17.12
CA LEU A 412 13.21 18.80 16.37
C LEU A 412 13.71 19.41 15.05
N TYR A 413 12.87 20.18 14.37
CA TYR A 413 13.22 20.95 13.16
C TYR A 413 14.42 21.92 13.34
N TYR A 414 14.55 22.58 14.48
CA TYR A 414 15.63 23.56 14.72
C TYR A 414 17.00 22.92 14.89
N SER A 415 17.08 21.59 15.08
CA SER A 415 18.35 20.87 15.14
C SER A 415 19.19 21.07 13.88
N VAL A 416 18.55 21.19 12.73
CA VAL A 416 19.21 21.51 11.47
C VAL A 416 19.87 22.90 11.47
N ARG A 417 19.30 23.88 12.18
CA ARG A 417 19.78 25.27 12.21
C ARG A 417 21.15 25.42 12.89
N ASN A 418 21.37 24.68 13.99
CA ASN A 418 22.56 24.82 14.83
C ASN A 418 23.80 24.09 14.28
N VAL A 419 23.64 23.21 13.29
CA VAL A 419 24.79 22.60 12.58
C VAL A 419 25.16 23.36 11.33
N PHE A 420 24.19 24.00 10.69
CA PHE A 420 24.52 24.91 9.62
C PHE A 420 25.19 26.20 10.12
N SER A 421 25.00 26.63 11.38
CA SER A 421 25.77 27.77 11.92
C SER A 421 27.28 27.52 12.06
N GLN A 422 27.75 26.26 12.02
CA GLN A 422 29.19 25.92 11.92
C GLN A 422 29.71 25.95 10.48
N VAL A 423 28.84 26.00 9.48
CA VAL A 423 29.24 26.18 8.08
C VAL A 423 29.44 27.68 7.85
N GLN A 424 30.68 28.07 7.52
CA GLN A 424 31.12 29.47 7.41
C GLN A 424 30.32 30.32 6.40
N ASN A 425 29.53 29.67 5.53
CA ASN A 425 28.82 30.29 4.42
C ASN A 425 27.34 30.56 4.74
N ARG A 426 27.02 31.75 5.28
CA ARG A 426 25.67 32.12 5.78
C ARG A 426 24.54 31.93 4.75
N ILE A 427 24.82 32.03 3.45
CA ILE A 427 23.82 31.90 2.38
C ILE A 427 23.43 30.43 2.16
N LEU A 428 24.42 29.53 2.14
CA LEU A 428 24.21 28.08 2.01
C LEU A 428 23.37 27.53 3.19
N VAL A 429 23.66 28.05 4.38
CA VAL A 429 22.96 27.74 5.64
C VAL A 429 21.49 28.15 5.58
N GLN A 430 21.20 29.36 5.08
CA GLN A 430 19.82 29.83 4.93
C GLN A 430 19.05 29.07 3.84
N LEU A 431 19.71 28.70 2.74
CA LEU A 431 19.10 27.89 1.66
C LEU A 431 18.80 26.46 2.13
N LEU A 432 19.76 25.79 2.79
CA LEU A 432 19.59 24.44 3.31
C LEU A 432 18.56 24.40 4.45
N PHE A 433 18.56 25.38 5.35
CA PHE A 433 17.55 25.47 6.41
C PHE A 433 16.13 25.65 5.84
N LYS A 434 15.97 26.50 4.81
CA LYS A 434 14.69 26.60 4.08
C LYS A 434 14.29 25.26 3.46
N LEU A 435 15.19 24.57 2.76
CA LEU A 435 14.96 23.27 2.13
C LEU A 435 14.58 22.14 3.11
N THR A 436 15.09 22.19 4.34
CA THR A 436 14.87 21.14 5.37
C THR A 436 13.67 21.44 6.27
N SER A 437 13.01 22.59 6.08
CA SER A 437 11.84 22.94 6.88
C SER A 437 10.63 22.08 6.52
N ALA A 438 9.85 21.71 7.54
CA ALA A 438 8.56 21.04 7.32
C ALA A 438 7.62 21.90 6.44
N VAL A 439 7.80 23.23 6.50
CA VAL A 439 7.16 24.23 5.62
C VAL A 439 7.59 24.09 4.16
N VAL A 440 8.72 23.45 3.85
CA VAL A 440 9.17 23.15 2.48
C VAL A 440 8.98 21.68 2.09
N ILE A 441 9.12 20.73 3.02
CA ILE A 441 8.91 19.29 2.73
C ILE A 441 7.46 19.03 2.29
N VAL A 442 6.48 19.61 2.98
CA VAL A 442 5.05 19.45 2.64
C VAL A 442 4.72 20.02 1.25
N PRO A 443 5.08 21.26 0.90
CA PRO A 443 4.89 21.76 -0.45
C PRO A 443 5.81 21.11 -1.48
N LEU A 444 7.00 20.62 -1.14
CA LEU A 444 7.84 19.85 -2.07
C LEU A 444 7.20 18.50 -2.43
N VAL A 445 6.59 17.84 -1.45
CA VAL A 445 5.78 16.64 -1.69
C VAL A 445 4.54 16.97 -2.53
N LEU A 446 3.84 18.08 -2.24
CA LEU A 446 2.75 18.58 -3.08
C LEU A 446 3.22 18.96 -4.48
N ILE A 447 4.40 19.55 -4.64
CA ILE A 447 5.03 19.88 -5.92
C ILE A 447 5.42 18.59 -6.65
N LEU A 448 5.90 17.55 -5.97
CA LEU A 448 6.17 16.24 -6.60
C LEU A 448 4.87 15.56 -7.06
N ILE A 449 3.79 15.67 -6.27
CA ILE A 449 2.45 15.22 -6.65
C ILE A 449 1.93 16.04 -7.82
N LEU A 450 2.05 17.37 -7.78
CA LEU A 450 1.65 18.30 -8.84
C LEU A 450 2.47 18.10 -10.10
N ILE A 451 3.79 17.89 -10.02
CA ILE A 451 4.65 17.55 -11.15
C ILE A 451 4.22 16.20 -11.71
N SER A 452 3.92 15.22 -10.86
CA SER A 452 3.38 13.94 -11.32
C SER A 452 2.04 14.14 -12.06
N CYS A 453 1.12 14.95 -11.52
CA CYS A 453 -0.15 15.32 -12.15
C CYS A 453 0.02 16.16 -13.43
N ILE A 454 0.95 17.11 -13.46
CA ILE A 454 1.26 17.96 -14.62
C ILE A 454 1.92 17.11 -15.70
N LEU A 455 2.83 16.20 -15.35
CA LEU A 455 3.39 15.23 -16.29
C LEU A 455 2.31 14.30 -16.84
N ILE A 456 1.32 13.90 -16.03
CA ILE A 456 0.13 13.16 -16.47
C ILE A 456 -0.67 14.01 -17.48
N ILE A 457 -0.98 15.27 -17.17
CA ILE A 457 -1.80 16.16 -18.01
C ILE A 457 -1.07 16.57 -19.31
N ARG A 458 0.17 17.06 -19.21
CA ARG A 458 0.98 17.49 -20.37
C ARG A 458 1.19 16.34 -21.34
N ARG A 459 1.45 15.14 -20.83
CA ARG A 459 1.68 13.96 -21.68
C ARG A 459 0.40 13.47 -22.35
N ASN A 460 -0.76 13.59 -21.70
CA ASN A 460 -2.06 13.36 -22.34
C ASN A 460 -2.29 14.37 -23.49
N SER A 461 -1.90 15.63 -23.30
CA SER A 461 -2.02 16.68 -24.32
C SER A 461 -1.06 16.49 -25.52
N TYR A 462 0.23 16.20 -25.30
CA TYR A 462 1.19 15.95 -26.40
C TYR A 462 0.85 14.70 -27.22
N ARG A 463 0.12 13.74 -26.64
CA ARG A 463 -0.25 12.51 -27.36
C ARG A 463 -1.48 12.67 -28.25
N GLY A 464 -2.43 13.54 -27.90
CA GLY A 464 -3.51 13.96 -28.80
C GLY A 464 -2.97 14.47 -30.14
N ALA A 465 -1.97 15.36 -30.07
CA ALA A 465 -1.27 15.87 -31.25
C ALA A 465 -0.49 14.78 -32.02
N SER A 466 0.15 13.83 -31.33
CA SER A 466 0.90 12.75 -32.01
C SER A 466 0.03 11.69 -32.69
N VAL A 467 -1.15 11.40 -32.12
CA VAL A 467 -2.13 10.47 -32.71
C VAL A 467 -2.80 11.12 -33.92
N GLU A 468 -3.05 12.43 -33.85
CA GLU A 468 -3.51 13.22 -34.98
C GLU A 468 -2.46 13.25 -36.10
N LEU A 469 -1.18 13.44 -35.76
CA LEU A 469 -0.07 13.33 -36.72
C LEU A 469 0.04 11.94 -37.37
N TYR A 470 -0.16 10.85 -36.60
CA TYR A 470 -0.17 9.49 -37.14
C TYR A 470 -1.39 9.22 -38.04
N LYS A 471 -2.57 9.77 -37.70
CA LYS A 471 -3.75 9.70 -38.58
C LYS A 471 -3.52 10.45 -39.90
N LEU A 472 -2.85 11.59 -39.85
CA LEU A 472 -2.47 12.37 -41.03
C LEU A 472 -1.42 11.64 -41.90
N LEU A 473 -0.42 11.01 -41.28
CA LEU A 473 0.57 10.20 -42.01
C LEU A 473 -0.08 8.95 -42.63
N TYR A 474 -1.02 8.31 -41.94
CA TYR A 474 -1.74 7.16 -42.47
C TYR A 474 -2.69 7.54 -43.61
N SER A 475 -3.40 8.66 -43.51
CA SER A 475 -4.24 9.15 -44.62
C SER A 475 -3.39 9.55 -45.82
N SER A 476 -2.25 10.21 -45.60
CA SER A 476 -1.28 10.58 -46.62
C SER A 476 -0.66 9.36 -47.31
N HIS A 477 -0.32 8.31 -46.55
CA HIS A 477 0.17 7.07 -47.14
C HIS A 477 -0.89 6.37 -48.00
N LYS A 478 -2.15 6.36 -47.54
CA LYS A 478 -3.28 5.77 -48.28
C LYS A 478 -3.59 6.54 -49.57
N THR A 479 -3.54 7.89 -49.56
CA THR A 479 -3.70 8.69 -50.77
C THR A 479 -2.54 8.49 -51.74
N HIS A 480 -1.30 8.34 -51.25
CA HIS A 480 -0.15 8.00 -52.10
C HIS A 480 -0.28 6.63 -52.75
N GLN A 481 -0.77 5.61 -52.03
CA GLN A 481 -1.00 4.28 -52.60
C GLN A 481 -2.13 4.28 -53.65
N LEU A 482 -3.19 5.06 -53.44
CA LEU A 482 -4.28 5.24 -54.41
C LEU A 482 -3.80 5.98 -55.67
N ALA A 483 -2.91 6.97 -55.53
CA ALA A 483 -2.30 7.69 -56.65
C ALA A 483 -1.34 6.80 -57.47
N VAL A 484 -0.64 5.87 -56.82
CA VAL A 484 0.25 4.90 -57.49
C VAL A 484 -0.52 3.77 -58.17
N GLN A 485 -1.69 3.37 -57.65
CA GLN A 485 -2.53 2.32 -58.26
C GLN A 485 -3.40 2.82 -59.44
N ASN A 486 -3.69 4.12 -59.55
CA ASN A 486 -4.47 4.69 -60.65
C ASN A 486 -3.75 5.89 -61.30
N PRO A 487 -2.76 5.67 -62.17
CA PRO A 487 -2.04 6.75 -62.86
C PRO A 487 -2.90 7.53 -63.87
N THR A 488 -4.10 7.05 -64.22
CA THR A 488 -4.97 7.66 -65.24
C THR A 488 -5.83 8.82 -64.73
N VAL A 489 -5.99 9.00 -63.42
CA VAL A 489 -6.89 10.03 -62.85
C VAL A 489 -6.19 11.39 -62.68
N MET A 490 -4.86 11.45 -62.73
CA MET A 490 -4.10 12.70 -62.53
C MET A 490 -3.86 13.50 -63.83
N SER A 491 -4.40 13.06 -64.97
CA SER A 491 -4.29 13.77 -66.26
C SER A 491 -5.52 14.60 -66.63
N VAL A 492 -6.58 14.62 -65.81
CA VAL A 492 -7.84 15.34 -66.09
C VAL A 492 -8.08 16.51 -65.11
N ALA A 493 -7.16 16.75 -64.17
CA ALA A 493 -7.25 17.85 -63.21
C ALA A 493 -6.02 18.76 -63.27
N LEU A 494 -5.66 19.19 -64.48
CA LEU A 494 -4.81 20.35 -64.72
C LEU A 494 -5.61 21.34 -65.58
#